data_AF-A0AAU9J1X2-F1
#
_entry.id   AF-A0AAU9J1X2-F1
#
_cell.length_a   1.000
_cell.length_b   1.000
_cell.length_c   1.000
_cell.angle_alpha   90.00
_cell.angle_beta   90.00
_cell.angle_gamma   90.00
#
_symmetry.space_group_name_H-M   'P 1'
#
loop_
_entity.id
_entity.type
_entity.pdbx_description
1 polymer ?
#
loop_
_entity_poly.entity_id
_entity_poly.type
_entity_poly.pdbx_seq_one_letter_code
_entity_poly.pdbx_strand_id
1 'polypeptide(L)'
;MSNMTFHDDIWFSWSSVAWVPMFWCTFYRIWCEKQSTFVKEAALKTDTVDTIFRILLWPSAIYYIADSINLMFFAEAIDQCKISFFVHHVVTLVGAGSALTIPHYPWFLMLPFAFHCFLMMFPLIGWLNYIYLATVFRNAYGLHQAPYIEIAKYRHILYVVYLLLVPLIMLWGFGCSNERELS
;
A
#
# COMPACT_ATOMS: atom_id res chain seq x y z
N MET A 1 -21.74 19.85 1.30
CA MET A 1 -20.54 19.56 0.51
C MET A 1 -19.40 20.28 1.20
N SER A 2 -18.53 19.56 1.90
CA SER A 2 -17.34 20.17 2.51
C SER A 2 -16.34 20.50 1.39
N ASN A 3 -15.59 21.59 1.54
CA ASN A 3 -14.58 22.00 0.55
C ASN A 3 -13.41 21.02 0.61
N MET A 4 -13.27 20.12 -0.36
CA MET A 4 -12.06 19.30 -0.50
C MET A 4 -10.85 20.22 -0.69
N THR A 5 -9.73 19.88 -0.03
CA THR A 5 -8.48 20.60 -0.28
C THR A 5 -7.90 20.16 -1.62
N PHE A 6 -7.13 21.03 -2.29
CA PHE A 6 -6.44 20.67 -3.54
C PHE A 6 -5.56 19.41 -3.39
N HIS A 7 -5.00 19.20 -2.20
CA HIS A 7 -4.20 18.03 -1.87
C HIS A 7 -5.03 16.73 -1.89
N ASP A 8 -6.25 16.77 -1.36
CA ASP A 8 -7.19 15.64 -1.35
C ASP A 8 -7.64 15.26 -2.76
N ASP A 9 -7.87 16.27 -3.62
CA ASP A 9 -8.30 16.06 -5.00
C ASP A 9 -7.23 15.37 -5.83
N ILE A 10 -5.95 15.73 -5.62
CA ILE A 10 -4.82 15.06 -6.27
C ILE A 10 -4.79 13.59 -5.89
N TRP A 11 -4.95 13.27 -4.60
CA TRP A 11 -4.85 11.91 -4.12
C TRP A 11 -5.96 11.00 -4.62
N PHE A 12 -7.18 11.52 -4.59
CA PHE A 12 -8.34 10.81 -5.12
C PHE A 12 -8.23 10.61 -6.63
N SER A 13 -7.81 11.64 -7.37
CA SER A 13 -7.61 11.55 -8.82
C SER A 13 -6.54 10.52 -9.16
N TRP A 14 -5.39 10.56 -8.48
CA TRP A 14 -4.33 9.59 -8.67
C TRP A 14 -4.79 8.18 -8.33
N SER A 15 -5.44 7.98 -7.18
CA SER A 15 -5.95 6.67 -6.76
C SER A 15 -6.95 6.10 -7.77
N SER A 16 -7.81 6.94 -8.34
CA SER A 16 -8.78 6.55 -9.38
C SER A 16 -8.09 6.10 -10.67
N VAL A 17 -7.05 6.83 -11.10
CA VAL A 17 -6.28 6.51 -12.31
C VAL A 17 -5.41 5.27 -12.11
N ALA A 18 -4.78 5.13 -10.93
CA ALA A 18 -3.86 4.05 -10.62
C ALA A 18 -4.57 2.73 -10.29
N TRP A 19 -5.77 2.79 -9.71
CA TRP A 19 -6.52 1.60 -9.28
C TRP A 19 -6.72 0.60 -10.42
N VAL A 20 -7.28 1.03 -11.56
CA VAL A 20 -7.60 0.14 -12.69
C VAL A 20 -6.37 -0.62 -13.20
N PRO A 21 -5.24 0.04 -13.56
CA PRO A 21 -4.07 -0.68 -14.04
C PRO A 21 -3.40 -1.52 -12.94
N MET A 22 -3.34 -1.07 -11.68
CA MET A 22 -2.79 -1.87 -10.58
C MET A 22 -3.62 -3.13 -10.32
N PHE A 23 -4.94 -3.01 -10.38
CA PHE A 23 -5.86 -4.14 -10.28
C PHE A 23 -5.69 -5.09 -11.45
N TRP A 24 -5.58 -4.58 -12.68
CA TRP A 24 -5.32 -5.40 -13.86
C TRP A 24 -3.98 -6.14 -13.78
N CYS A 25 -2.90 -5.48 -13.35
CA CYS A 25 -1.61 -6.13 -13.14
C CYS A 25 -1.69 -7.25 -12.09
N THR A 26 -2.44 -7.02 -10.99
CA THR A 26 -2.67 -8.02 -9.95
C THR A 26 -3.44 -9.22 -10.48
N PHE A 27 -4.53 -8.99 -11.22
CA PHE A 27 -5.33 -10.05 -11.84
C PHE A 27 -4.52 -10.80 -12.90
N TYR A 28 -3.83 -10.09 -13.79
CA TYR A 28 -2.95 -10.71 -14.77
C TYR A 28 -1.96 -11.66 -14.10
N ARG A 29 -1.35 -11.26 -12.98
CA ARG A 29 -0.48 -12.16 -12.20
C ARG A 29 -1.24 -13.36 -11.66
N ILE A 30 -2.38 -13.18 -11.00
CA ILE A 30 -3.16 -14.32 -10.45
C ILE A 30 -3.48 -15.38 -11.53
N TRP A 31 -3.83 -14.96 -12.75
CA TRP A 31 -4.24 -15.88 -13.82
C TRP A 31 -3.09 -16.41 -14.68
N CYS A 32 -2.10 -15.57 -14.98
CA CYS A 32 -1.02 -15.91 -15.91
C CYS A 32 0.24 -16.40 -15.20
N GLU A 33 0.48 -15.96 -13.97
CA GLU A 33 1.49 -16.55 -13.10
C GLU A 33 0.90 -17.86 -12.55
N LYS A 34 0.93 -18.91 -13.39
CA LYS A 34 0.91 -20.26 -12.84
C LYS A 34 1.99 -20.26 -11.78
N GLN A 35 1.63 -20.47 -10.51
CA GLN A 35 2.57 -20.70 -9.41
C GLN A 35 3.52 -21.78 -9.90
N SER A 36 4.63 -21.37 -10.52
CA SER A 36 5.65 -22.28 -10.96
C SER A 36 6.36 -22.61 -9.65
N THR A 37 5.80 -23.62 -9.01
CA THR A 37 6.54 -24.59 -8.22
C THR A 37 7.99 -24.53 -8.69
N PHE A 38 8.87 -23.97 -7.86
CA PHE A 38 10.31 -23.90 -8.07
C PHE A 38 10.88 -22.77 -8.96
N VAL A 39 10.41 -21.52 -8.84
CA VAL A 39 11.25 -20.37 -9.23
C VAL A 39 12.42 -20.28 -8.24
N LYS A 40 13.56 -20.89 -8.59
CA LYS A 40 14.85 -20.61 -7.94
C LYS A 40 15.08 -19.10 -7.98
N GLU A 41 15.70 -18.53 -6.94
CA GLU A 41 16.01 -17.10 -6.78
C GLU A 41 16.55 -16.41 -8.07
N ALA A 42 17.28 -17.15 -8.91
CA ALA A 42 17.78 -16.72 -10.23
C ALA A 42 16.71 -16.39 -11.30
N ALA A 43 15.43 -16.70 -11.06
CA ALA A 43 14.34 -16.54 -12.04
C ALA A 43 13.32 -15.43 -11.70
N LEU A 44 13.46 -14.73 -10.57
CA LEU A 44 12.70 -13.51 -10.31
C LEU A 44 13.34 -12.34 -11.06
N LYS A 45 13.03 -12.22 -12.35
CA LYS A 45 13.46 -11.13 -13.21
C LYS A 45 12.32 -10.13 -13.38
N THR A 46 12.68 -8.85 -13.47
CA THR A 46 11.74 -7.78 -13.80
C THR A 46 11.16 -8.02 -15.19
N ASP A 47 9.83 -7.98 -15.29
CA ASP A 47 9.13 -7.95 -16.57
C ASP A 47 8.33 -6.64 -16.77
N THR A 48 7.56 -6.59 -17.86
CA THR A 48 6.74 -5.42 -18.21
C THR A 48 5.69 -5.11 -17.14
N VAL A 49 5.10 -6.12 -16.50
CA VAL A 49 4.08 -5.94 -15.46
C VAL A 49 4.71 -5.34 -14.22
N ASP A 50 5.89 -5.82 -13.83
CA ASP A 50 6.66 -5.25 -12.72
C ASP A 50 7.07 -3.80 -12.97
N THR A 51 7.38 -3.47 -14.22
CA THR A 51 7.76 -2.10 -14.63
C THR A 51 6.56 -1.16 -14.56
N ILE A 52 5.41 -1.56 -15.10
CA ILE A 52 4.16 -0.77 -15.03
C ILE A 52 3.78 -0.55 -13.57
N PHE A 53 3.76 -1.61 -12.77
CA PHE A 53 3.37 -1.51 -11.37
C PHE A 53 4.30 -0.60 -10.56
N ARG A 54 5.61 -0.67 -10.81
CA ARG A 54 6.59 0.22 -10.19
C ARG A 54 6.36 1.70 -10.54
N ILE A 55 6.03 2.00 -11.80
CA ILE A 55 5.69 3.36 -12.23
C ILE A 55 4.45 3.87 -11.50
N LEU A 56 3.45 3.02 -11.30
CA LEU A 56 2.22 3.35 -10.58
C LEU A 56 2.42 3.52 -9.06
N LEU A 57 3.46 2.92 -8.47
CA LEU A 57 3.78 3.11 -7.05
C LEU A 57 4.45 4.46 -6.76
N TRP A 58 5.22 5.00 -7.70
CA TRP A 58 6.07 6.18 -7.46
C TRP A 58 5.29 7.43 -7.03
N PRO A 59 4.23 7.86 -7.73
CA PRO A 59 3.49 9.06 -7.32
C PRO A 59 2.82 8.90 -5.96
N SER A 60 2.43 7.67 -5.60
CA SER A 60 1.93 7.36 -4.25
C SER A 60 2.98 7.62 -3.18
N ALA A 61 4.22 7.17 -3.39
CA ALA A 61 5.30 7.46 -2.45
C ALA A 61 5.58 8.97 -2.32
N ILE A 62 5.56 9.71 -3.43
CA ILE A 62 5.76 11.17 -3.42
C ILE A 62 4.63 11.87 -2.65
N TYR A 63 3.38 11.46 -2.89
CA TYR A 63 2.23 12.00 -2.19
C TYR A 63 2.34 11.77 -0.67
N TYR A 64 2.65 10.55 -0.25
CA TYR A 64 2.82 10.21 1.17
C TYR A 64 3.91 11.05 1.86
N ILE A 65 4.99 11.40 1.15
CA ILE A 65 6.01 12.32 1.68
C ILE A 65 5.42 13.72 1.88
N ALA A 66 4.73 14.25 0.88
CA ALA A 66 4.12 15.58 0.95
C ALA A 66 3.07 15.65 2.07
N ASP A 67 2.24 14.63 2.20
CA ASP A 67 1.20 14.55 3.22
C ASP A 67 1.78 14.40 4.63
N SER A 68 2.84 13.61 4.78
CA SER A 68 3.57 13.51 6.06
C SER A 68 4.17 14.85 6.49
N ILE A 69 4.68 15.64 5.55
CA ILE A 69 5.15 17.02 5.81
C ILE A 69 3.97 17.90 6.21
N ASN A 70 2.84 17.79 5.50
CA ASN A 70 1.63 18.57 5.81
C ASN A 70 1.17 18.32 7.26
N LEU A 71 1.00 17.06 7.64
CA LEU A 71 0.58 16.63 8.97
C LEU A 71 1.52 17.13 10.09
N MET A 72 2.83 17.20 9.84
CA MET A 72 3.82 17.61 10.85
C MET A 72 3.94 19.12 11.04
N PHE A 73 3.80 19.90 9.97
CA PHE A 73 4.12 21.33 9.98
C PHE A 73 2.89 22.25 9.95
N PHE A 74 1.75 21.78 9.46
CA PHE A 74 0.57 22.61 9.24
C PHE A 74 -0.65 22.18 10.08
N ALA A 75 -0.56 21.10 10.85
CA ALA A 75 -1.64 20.71 11.75
C ALA A 75 -1.72 21.67 12.96
N GLU A 76 -2.87 22.32 13.14
CA GLU A 76 -3.10 23.26 14.26
C GLU A 76 -3.04 22.58 15.64
N ALA A 77 -3.40 21.29 15.69
CA ALA A 77 -3.29 20.44 16.87
C ALA A 77 -2.95 19.00 16.46
N ILE A 78 -2.12 18.33 17.25
CA ILE A 78 -1.75 16.93 17.08
C ILE A 78 -2.65 16.09 17.99
N ASP A 79 -3.62 15.40 17.40
CA ASP A 79 -4.42 14.38 18.09
C ASP A 79 -3.89 12.96 17.83
N GLN A 80 -4.51 11.96 18.46
CA GLN A 80 -4.11 10.56 18.33
C GLN A 80 -4.26 10.02 16.91
N CYS A 81 -5.26 10.50 16.16
CA CYS A 81 -5.47 10.08 14.77
C CYS A 81 -4.42 10.66 13.84
N LYS A 82 -4.07 11.94 13.98
CA LYS A 82 -2.99 12.58 13.22
C LYS A 82 -1.64 11.88 13.46
N ILE A 83 -1.32 11.53 14.71
CA ILE A 83 -0.13 10.71 15.01
C ILE A 83 -0.23 9.34 14.36
N SER A 84 -1.38 8.68 14.43
CA SER A 84 -1.57 7.35 13.86
C SER A 84 -1.41 7.35 12.34
N PHE A 85 -1.96 8.36 11.65
CA PHE A 85 -1.76 8.58 10.22
C PHE A 85 -0.31 8.89 9.88
N PHE A 86 0.36 9.74 10.67
CA PHE A 86 1.77 10.03 10.45
C PHE A 86 2.64 8.76 10.58
N VAL A 87 2.45 7.97 11.65
CA VAL A 87 3.16 6.69 11.82
C VAL A 87 2.81 5.72 10.70
N HIS A 88 1.54 5.66 10.29
CA HIS A 88 1.10 4.88 9.12
C HIS A 88 1.87 5.30 7.86
N HIS A 89 1.99 6.60 7.57
CA HIS A 89 2.69 7.10 6.39
C HIS A 89 4.18 6.77 6.42
N VAL A 90 4.84 6.96 7.56
CA VAL A 90 6.26 6.64 7.71
C VAL A 90 6.51 5.15 7.43
N VAL A 91 5.71 4.26 8.01
CA VAL A 91 5.86 2.81 7.79
C VAL A 91 5.53 2.44 6.34
N THR A 92 4.47 3.01 5.76
CA THR A 92 4.10 2.81 4.36
C THR A 92 5.19 3.30 3.40
N LEU A 93 5.88 4.41 3.70
CA LEU A 93 7.01 4.91 2.91
C LEU A 93 8.22 3.99 2.97
N VAL A 94 8.56 3.44 4.14
CA VAL A 94 9.59 2.41 4.27
C VAL A 94 9.23 1.16 3.45
N GLY A 95 7.95 0.77 3.49
CA GLY A 95 7.41 -0.33 2.70
C GLY A 95 7.49 -0.07 1.20
N ALA A 96 7.12 1.13 0.76
CA ALA A 96 7.19 1.56 -0.64
C ALA A 96 8.64 1.58 -1.13
N GLY A 97 9.57 2.15 -0.36
CA GLY A 97 11.00 2.14 -0.70
C GLY A 97 11.54 0.72 -0.85
N SER A 98 11.15 -0.19 0.04
CA SER A 98 11.51 -1.61 -0.04
C SER A 98 10.91 -2.27 -1.30
N ALA A 99 9.62 -2.06 -1.55
CA ALA A 99 8.91 -2.61 -2.70
C ALA A 99 9.49 -2.11 -4.03
N LEU A 100 9.85 -0.84 -4.15
CA LEU A 100 10.46 -0.26 -5.35
C LEU A 100 11.80 -0.88 -5.74
N THR A 101 12.45 -1.65 -4.85
CA THR A 101 13.76 -2.27 -5.08
C THR A 101 13.69 -3.76 -5.44
N ILE A 102 12.52 -4.40 -5.35
CA ILE A 102 12.38 -5.82 -5.67
C ILE A 102 12.40 -6.03 -7.19
N PRO A 103 12.91 -7.18 -7.66
CA PRO A 103 12.92 -7.46 -9.09
C PRO A 103 11.53 -7.87 -9.61
N HIS A 104 10.67 -8.43 -8.77
CA HIS A 104 9.40 -9.01 -9.20
C HIS A 104 8.29 -8.76 -8.17
N TYR A 105 7.10 -8.40 -8.64
CA TYR A 105 5.94 -8.15 -7.79
C TYR A 105 4.99 -9.36 -7.87
N PRO A 106 4.96 -10.24 -6.85
CA PRO A 106 3.97 -11.30 -6.80
C PRO A 106 2.58 -10.70 -6.57
N TRP A 107 1.54 -11.35 -7.09
CA TRP A 107 0.16 -10.82 -7.01
C TRP A 107 -0.29 -10.50 -5.59
N PHE A 108 0.10 -11.30 -4.59
CA PHE A 108 -0.31 -11.08 -3.20
C PHE A 108 0.34 -9.85 -2.58
N LEU A 109 1.47 -9.38 -3.12
CA LEU A 109 2.10 -8.11 -2.75
C LEU A 109 1.43 -6.94 -3.48
N MET A 110 0.98 -7.14 -4.72
CA MET A 110 0.32 -6.10 -5.51
C MET A 110 -1.09 -5.78 -5.02
N LEU A 111 -1.81 -6.83 -4.57
CA LEU A 111 -3.20 -6.76 -4.14
C LEU A 111 -3.47 -5.69 -3.06
N PRO A 112 -2.73 -5.60 -1.94
CA PRO A 112 -2.96 -4.55 -0.95
C PRO A 112 -2.77 -3.14 -1.53
N PHE A 113 -1.81 -2.89 -2.42
CA PHE A 113 -1.67 -1.56 -3.04
C PHE A 113 -2.85 -1.22 -3.94
N ALA A 114 -3.30 -2.17 -4.77
CA ALA A 114 -4.48 -1.96 -5.60
C ALA A 114 -5.72 -1.70 -4.74
N PHE A 115 -5.90 -2.48 -3.67
CA PHE A 115 -7.04 -2.31 -2.77
C PHE A 115 -6.95 -1.03 -1.92
N HIS A 116 -5.73 -0.57 -1.61
CA HIS A 116 -5.53 0.73 -0.97
C HIS A 116 -6.05 1.87 -1.86
N CYS A 117 -5.70 1.88 -3.15
CA CYS A 117 -6.27 2.87 -4.09
C CYS A 117 -7.80 2.81 -4.14
N PHE A 118 -8.37 1.60 -4.11
CA PHE A 118 -9.83 1.42 -4.06
C PHE A 118 -10.44 2.00 -2.78
N LEU A 119 -9.81 1.79 -1.63
CA LEU A 119 -10.25 2.34 -0.35
C LEU A 119 -10.23 3.88 -0.36
N MET A 120 -9.23 4.50 -0.99
CA MET A 120 -9.18 5.96 -1.15
C MET A 120 -10.28 6.52 -2.06
N MET A 121 -10.77 5.73 -3.02
CA MET A 121 -11.91 6.11 -3.86
C MET A 121 -13.24 6.06 -3.08
N PHE A 122 -13.32 5.22 -2.05
CA PHE A 122 -14.55 4.97 -1.28
C PHE A 122 -14.32 5.06 0.24
N PRO A 123 -13.83 6.21 0.76
CA PRO A 123 -13.39 6.32 2.16
C PRO A 123 -14.55 6.15 3.17
N LEU A 124 -15.78 6.46 2.76
CA LEU A 124 -16.99 6.36 3.58
C LEU A 124 -17.46 4.91 3.79
N ILE A 125 -16.94 3.96 3.00
CA ILE A 125 -17.40 2.56 3.05
C ILE A 125 -16.54 1.79 4.04
N GLY A 126 -16.86 1.92 5.34
CA GLY A 126 -16.05 1.39 6.43
C GLY A 126 -15.74 -0.11 6.37
N TRP A 127 -16.63 -0.94 5.79
CA TRP A 127 -16.39 -2.38 5.67
C TRP A 127 -15.26 -2.74 4.69
N LEU A 128 -14.87 -1.84 3.79
CA LEU A 128 -13.72 -2.03 2.90
C LEU A 128 -12.42 -2.18 3.70
N ASN A 129 -12.31 -1.59 4.89
CA ASN A 129 -11.15 -1.75 5.77
C ASN A 129 -10.88 -3.21 6.13
N TYR A 130 -11.94 -4.02 6.35
CA TYR A 130 -11.78 -5.43 6.68
C TYR A 130 -11.27 -6.24 5.48
N ILE A 131 -11.72 -5.90 4.27
CA ILE A 131 -11.20 -6.55 3.06
C ILE A 131 -9.76 -6.14 2.83
N TYR A 132 -9.43 -4.85 2.98
CA TYR A 132 -8.06 -4.38 2.91
C TYR A 132 -7.16 -5.15 3.88
N LEU A 133 -7.59 -5.32 5.14
CA LEU A 133 -6.86 -6.11 6.12
C LEU A 133 -6.61 -7.54 5.67
N ALA A 134 -7.64 -8.18 5.10
CA ALA A 134 -7.51 -9.53 4.58
C ALA A 134 -6.46 -9.61 3.46
N THR A 135 -6.36 -8.58 2.60
CA THR A 135 -5.29 -8.51 1.59
C THR A 135 -3.90 -8.32 2.20
N VAL A 136 -3.78 -7.55 3.30
CA VAL A 136 -2.51 -7.38 4.03
C VAL A 136 -2.08 -8.69 4.70
N PHE A 137 -3.00 -9.42 5.34
CA PHE A 137 -2.70 -10.74 5.89
C PHE A 137 -2.37 -11.75 4.80
N ARG A 138 -3.06 -11.70 3.65
CA ARG A 138 -2.73 -12.55 2.50
C ARG A 138 -1.33 -12.25 1.96
N ASN A 139 -0.93 -10.98 1.93
CA ASN A 139 0.42 -10.58 1.55
C ASN A 139 1.46 -11.17 2.51
N ALA A 140 1.26 -11.02 3.83
CA ALA A 140 2.15 -11.60 4.83
C ALA A 140 2.26 -13.13 4.67
N TYR A 141 1.13 -13.83 4.49
CA TYR A 141 1.11 -15.27 4.24
C TYR A 141 1.88 -15.66 2.97
N GLY A 142 1.72 -14.90 1.88
CA GLY A 142 2.42 -15.13 0.61
C GLY A 142 3.93 -14.94 0.73
N LEU A 143 4.37 -13.90 1.45
CA LEU A 143 5.79 -13.64 1.71
C LEU A 143 6.46 -14.71 2.58
N HIS A 144 5.69 -15.45 3.38
CA HIS A 144 6.17 -16.62 4.12
C HIS A 144 6.42 -17.85 3.26
N GLN A 145 5.86 -17.90 2.05
CA GLN A 145 6.06 -19.04 1.16
C GLN A 145 7.41 -18.93 0.44
N ALA A 146 8.03 -20.09 0.18
CA ALA A 146 9.15 -20.14 -0.75
C ALA A 146 8.69 -19.72 -2.17
N PRO A 147 9.55 -19.04 -2.96
CA PRO A 147 10.93 -18.68 -2.64
C PRO A 147 11.06 -17.37 -1.83
N TYR A 148 9.98 -16.62 -1.61
CA TYR A 148 10.05 -15.25 -1.10
C TYR A 148 10.69 -15.14 0.29
N ILE A 149 10.38 -16.06 1.20
CA ILE A 149 10.98 -16.06 2.56
C ILE A 149 12.50 -16.29 2.54
N GLU A 150 13.04 -16.91 1.48
CA GLU A 150 14.47 -17.20 1.34
C GLU A 150 15.24 -15.98 0.83
N ILE A 151 14.55 -15.02 0.21
CA ILE A 151 15.15 -13.85 -0.44
C ILE A 151 15.11 -12.63 0.50
N ALA A 152 16.28 -12.06 0.78
CA ALA A 152 16.44 -11.00 1.79
C ALA A 152 15.53 -9.77 1.56
N LYS A 153 15.34 -9.35 0.30
CA LYS A 153 14.49 -8.19 -0.04
C LYS A 153 13.02 -8.42 0.32
N TYR A 154 12.49 -9.62 0.08
CA TYR A 154 11.10 -9.95 0.41
C TYR A 154 10.91 -10.21 1.90
N ARG A 155 11.91 -10.79 2.59
CA ARG A 155 11.91 -10.83 4.06
C ARG A 155 11.85 -9.43 4.67
N HIS A 156 12.58 -8.47 4.11
CA HIS A 156 12.51 -7.10 4.58
C HIS A 156 11.10 -6.52 4.44
N ILE A 157 10.45 -6.72 3.28
CA ILE A 157 9.05 -6.33 3.07
C ILE A 157 8.15 -7.02 4.10
N LEU A 158 8.34 -8.31 4.39
CA LEU A 158 7.55 -9.02 5.40
C LEU A 158 7.67 -8.37 6.79
N TYR A 159 8.86 -7.98 7.21
CA TYR A 159 9.04 -7.25 8.47
C TYR A 159 8.34 -5.89 8.46
N VAL A 160 8.37 -5.18 7.33
CA VAL A 160 7.63 -3.92 7.18
C VAL A 160 6.12 -4.14 7.22
N VAL A 161 5.61 -5.23 6.61
CA VAL A 161 4.19 -5.61 6.70
C VAL A 161 3.79 -5.84 8.15
N TYR A 162 4.63 -6.48 8.97
CA TYR A 162 4.36 -6.61 10.41
C TYR A 162 4.40 -5.29 11.15
N LEU A 163 5.35 -4.42 10.82
CA LEU A 163 5.41 -3.08 11.39
C LEU A 163 4.16 -2.27 11.01
N LEU A 164 3.63 -2.44 9.80
CA LEU A 164 2.42 -1.77 9.31
C LEU A 164 1.17 -2.17 10.10
N LEU A 165 1.13 -3.36 10.71
CA LEU A 165 0.01 -3.76 11.56
C LEU A 165 -0.13 -2.86 12.80
N VAL A 166 0.96 -2.30 13.30
CA VAL A 166 0.94 -1.41 14.48
C VAL A 166 0.09 -0.14 14.22
N PRO A 167 0.40 0.70 13.22
CA PRO A 167 -0.43 1.87 12.93
C PRO A 167 -1.85 1.50 12.46
N LEU A 168 -2.05 0.34 11.81
CA LEU A 168 -3.41 -0.11 11.46
C LEU A 168 -4.25 -0.41 12.72
N ILE A 169 -3.65 -1.04 13.73
CA ILE A 169 -4.29 -1.26 15.03
C ILE A 169 -4.55 0.08 15.73
N MET A 170 -3.63 1.04 15.65
CA MET A 170 -3.83 2.38 16.22
C MET A 170 -5.01 3.11 15.56
N LEU A 171 -5.04 3.15 14.22
CA LEU A 171 -6.12 3.78 13.45
C LEU A 171 -7.49 3.18 13.79
N TRP A 172 -7.61 1.85 13.86
CA TRP A 172 -8.86 1.22 14.30
C TRP A 172 -9.17 1.45 15.77
N GLY A 173 -8.18 1.30 16.64
CA GLY A 173 -8.36 1.40 18.09
C GLY A 173 -8.85 2.77 18.53
N PHE A 174 -8.42 3.81 17.83
CA PHE A 174 -8.87 5.19 18.06
C PHE A 174 -10.08 5.59 17.20
N GLY A 175 -10.63 4.69 16.38
CA GLY A 175 -11.78 4.98 15.53
C GLY A 175 -11.48 6.04 14.46
N CYS A 176 -10.21 6.16 14.03
CA CYS A 176 -9.82 7.09 13.00
C CYS A 176 -10.47 6.69 11.69
N SER A 177 -11.27 7.59 11.12
CA SER A 177 -11.95 7.32 9.87
C SER A 177 -10.96 7.50 8.70
N ASN A 178 -11.20 6.79 7.60
CA ASN A 178 -10.52 7.10 6.33
C ASN A 178 -11.13 8.31 5.64
N GLU A 179 -12.18 8.89 6.23
CA GLU A 179 -12.71 10.14 5.74
C GLU A 179 -11.58 11.14 5.81
N ARG A 180 -11.47 11.89 4.73
CA ARG A 180 -10.61 13.06 4.67
C ARG A 180 -11.30 14.10 5.55
N GLU A 181 -11.25 13.90 6.86
CA GLU A 181 -11.54 14.95 7.81
C GLU A 181 -10.50 16.01 7.55
N LEU A 182 -10.96 17.02 6.81
CA LEU A 182 -10.29 18.26 6.53
C LEU A 182 -9.39 18.62 7.71
N SER A 183 -8.08 18.50 7.45
CA SER A 183 -6.95 18.95 8.26
C SER A 183 -7.29 19.99 9.31
#